data_AF-A0A8H2VBU3-F1
#
_entry.id   AF-A0A8H2VBU3-F1
#
_cell.length_a   1.000
_cell.length_b   1.000
_cell.length_c   1.000
_cell.angle_alpha   90.00
_cell.angle_beta   90.00
_cell.angle_gamma   90.00
#
_symmetry.space_group_name_H-M   'P 1'
#
loop_
_entity.id
_entity.type
_entity.pdbx_description
1 polymer ?
#
loop_
_entity_poly.entity_id
_entity_poly.type
_entity_poly.pdbx_seq_one_letter_code
_entity_poly.pdbx_strand_id
1 'polypeptide(L)'
;MSQQNGIATLLKAEKEAHEIVSKSRKYRQDKLKQAKSDAAQEIEAYKTKKDQELKDFESKNVGSTAELEKQAEQDVQGELEEIKKISKSKTSDVIKLLVSAVTEPIPEMHVNAI
;
A
#
# COMPACT_ATOMS: atom_id res chain seq x y z
N MET A 1 38.76 -47.72 -58.62
CA MET A 1 38.31 -48.17 -57.28
C MET A 1 38.54 -47.14 -56.16
N SER A 2 39.66 -46.40 -56.11
CA SER A 2 39.92 -45.40 -55.04
C SER A 2 39.01 -44.15 -55.07
N GLN A 3 38.65 -43.67 -56.26
CA GLN A 3 37.93 -42.40 -56.44
C GLN A 3 36.48 -42.40 -55.90
N GLN A 4 35.76 -43.52 -56.01
CA GLN A 4 34.39 -43.66 -55.49
C GLN A 4 34.34 -43.74 -53.95
N ASN A 5 35.36 -44.32 -53.30
CA ASN A 5 35.42 -44.42 -51.84
C ASN A 5 35.71 -43.06 -51.17
N GLY A 6 36.50 -42.20 -51.81
CA GLY A 6 36.74 -40.83 -51.33
C GLY A 6 35.48 -39.96 -51.35
N ILE A 7 34.70 -40.03 -52.43
CA ILE A 7 33.44 -39.28 -52.58
C ILE A 7 32.41 -39.71 -51.53
N ALA A 8 32.25 -41.02 -51.29
CA ALA A 8 31.33 -41.53 -50.28
C ALA A 8 31.70 -41.04 -48.85
N THR A 9 33.00 -40.93 -48.57
CA THR A 9 33.50 -40.43 -47.27
C THR A 9 33.21 -38.93 -47.10
N LEU A 10 33.40 -38.14 -48.15
CA LEU A 10 33.08 -36.70 -48.16
C LEU A 10 31.57 -36.45 -48.01
N LEU A 11 30.73 -37.21 -48.72
CA LEU A 11 29.26 -37.12 -48.59
C LEU A 11 28.79 -37.47 -47.17
N LYS A 12 29.43 -38.44 -46.52
CA LYS A 12 29.12 -38.77 -45.12
C LYS A 12 29.52 -37.63 -44.18
N ALA A 13 30.70 -37.03 -44.38
CA ALA A 13 31.14 -35.87 -43.61
C ALA A 13 30.23 -34.65 -43.82
N GLU A 14 29.77 -34.38 -45.04
CA GLU A 14 28.79 -33.31 -45.33
C GLU A 14 27.47 -33.54 -44.58
N LYS A 15 26.98 -34.78 -44.56
CA LYS A 15 25.73 -35.13 -43.87
C LYS A 15 25.86 -34.93 -42.36
N GLU A 16 26.98 -35.37 -41.77
CA GLU A 16 27.27 -35.18 -40.34
C GLU A 16 27.42 -33.68 -40.00
N ALA A 17 28.14 -32.90 -40.82
CA ALA A 17 28.26 -31.46 -40.63
C ALA A 17 26.90 -30.75 -40.72
N HIS A 18 26.08 -31.10 -41.71
CA HIS A 18 24.73 -30.57 -41.85
C HIS A 18 23.85 -30.91 -40.63
N GLU A 19 23.95 -32.13 -40.12
CA GLU A 19 23.20 -32.56 -38.93
C GLU A 19 23.63 -31.79 -37.67
N ILE A 20 24.94 -31.55 -37.48
CA ILE A 20 25.47 -30.74 -36.37
C ILE A 20 24.93 -29.30 -36.44
N VAL A 21 24.92 -28.69 -37.63
CA VAL A 21 24.40 -27.34 -37.81
C VAL A 21 22.88 -27.30 -37.57
N SER A 22 22.14 -28.29 -38.05
CA SER A 22 20.70 -28.39 -37.85
C SER A 22 20.33 -28.54 -36.37
N LYS A 23 21.03 -29.43 -35.64
CA LYS A 23 20.87 -29.60 -34.19
C LYS A 23 21.16 -28.29 -33.44
N SER A 24 22.24 -27.60 -33.80
CA SER A 24 22.60 -26.30 -33.20
C SER A 24 21.53 -25.23 -33.44
N ARG A 25 20.97 -25.15 -34.65
CA ARG A 25 19.88 -24.21 -34.98
C ARG A 25 18.61 -24.52 -34.20
N LYS A 26 18.25 -25.80 -34.08
CA LYS A 26 17.08 -26.25 -33.31
C LYS A 26 17.25 -25.94 -31.82
N TYR A 27 18.41 -26.26 -31.25
CA TYR A 27 18.74 -25.92 -29.87
C TYR A 27 18.63 -24.41 -29.61
N ARG A 28 19.13 -23.57 -30.53
CA ARG A 28 18.98 -22.11 -30.42
C ARG A 28 17.51 -21.68 -30.42
N GLN A 29 16.70 -22.25 -31.30
CA GLN A 29 15.27 -21.94 -31.37
C GLN A 29 14.54 -22.35 -30.08
N ASP A 30 14.86 -23.53 -29.55
CA ASP A 30 14.25 -24.04 -28.32
C ASP A 30 14.69 -23.19 -27.12
N LYS A 31 15.96 -22.78 -27.04
CA LYS A 31 16.45 -21.84 -26.01
C LYS A 31 15.74 -20.50 -26.06
N LEU A 32 15.48 -19.95 -27.25
CA LEU A 32 14.74 -18.70 -27.39
C LEU A 32 13.28 -18.83 -26.93
N LYS A 33 12.64 -19.98 -27.21
CA LYS A 33 11.28 -20.25 -26.70
C LYS A 33 11.27 -20.43 -25.19
N GLN A 34 12.23 -21.18 -24.66
CA GLN A 34 12.38 -21.39 -23.22
C GLN A 34 12.56 -20.04 -22.49
N ALA A 35 13.47 -19.18 -22.97
CA ALA A 35 13.67 -17.86 -22.36
C ALA A 35 12.39 -17.00 -22.32
N LYS A 36 11.55 -17.07 -23.36
CA LYS A 36 10.25 -16.37 -23.36
C LYS A 36 9.26 -16.99 -22.36
N SER A 37 9.23 -18.31 -22.26
CA SER A 37 8.37 -19.02 -21.30
C SER A 37 8.78 -18.73 -19.86
N ASP A 38 10.07 -18.79 -19.57
CA ASP A 38 10.63 -18.53 -18.25
C ASP A 38 10.35 -17.08 -17.82
N ALA A 39 10.55 -16.11 -18.73
CA ALA A 39 10.21 -14.72 -18.46
C ALA A 39 8.70 -14.51 -18.21
N ALA A 40 7.83 -15.19 -18.96
CA ALA A 40 6.39 -15.12 -18.73
C ALA A 40 5.99 -15.70 -17.36
N GLN A 41 6.59 -16.81 -16.95
CA GLN A 41 6.38 -17.41 -15.63
C GLN A 41 6.86 -16.49 -14.50
N GLU A 42 8.01 -15.85 -14.66
CA GLU A 42 8.55 -14.92 -13.67
C GLU A 42 7.66 -13.66 -13.52
N ILE A 43 7.15 -13.14 -14.64
CA ILE A 43 6.18 -12.02 -14.64
C ILE A 43 4.90 -12.42 -13.91
N GLU A 44 4.36 -13.61 -14.17
CA GLU A 44 3.14 -14.10 -13.53
C GLU A 44 3.34 -14.32 -12.01
N ALA A 45 4.48 -14.88 -11.61
CA ALA A 45 4.85 -15.04 -10.22
C ALA A 45 5.01 -13.68 -9.52
N TYR A 46 5.63 -12.70 -10.18
CA TYR A 46 5.77 -11.34 -9.65
C TYR A 46 4.41 -10.65 -9.50
N LYS A 47 3.54 -10.76 -10.51
CA LYS A 47 2.18 -10.23 -10.48
C LYS A 47 1.40 -10.84 -9.31
N THR A 48 1.44 -12.16 -9.16
CA THR A 48 0.74 -12.85 -8.07
C THR A 48 1.24 -12.41 -6.70
N LYS A 49 2.56 -12.24 -6.51
CA LYS A 49 3.12 -11.68 -5.28
C LYS A 49 2.63 -10.26 -5.02
N LYS A 50 2.60 -9.40 -6.03
CA LYS A 50 2.11 -8.02 -5.88
C LYS A 50 0.63 -7.95 -5.59
N ASP A 51 -0.18 -8.80 -6.23
CA ASP A 51 -1.61 -8.89 -5.95
C ASP A 51 -1.86 -9.40 -4.51
N GLN A 52 -1.03 -10.31 -3.99
CA GLN A 52 -1.08 -10.74 -2.59
C GLN A 52 -0.69 -9.61 -1.63
N GLU A 53 0.43 -8.93 -1.87
CA GLU A 53 0.86 -7.77 -1.07
C GLU A 53 -0.22 -6.68 -1.04
N LEU A 54 -0.88 -6.43 -2.17
CA LEU A 54 -1.95 -5.45 -2.29
C LEU A 54 -3.18 -5.88 -1.48
N LYS A 55 -3.61 -7.14 -1.58
CA LYS A 55 -4.72 -7.67 -0.75
C LYS A 55 -4.41 -7.65 0.74
N ASP A 56 -3.18 -7.96 1.13
CA ASP A 56 -2.74 -7.90 2.52
C ASP A 56 -2.74 -6.45 3.02
N PHE A 57 -2.35 -5.50 2.18
CA PHE A 57 -2.42 -4.07 2.49
C PHE A 57 -3.87 -3.59 2.60
N GLU A 58 -4.74 -3.95 1.65
CA GLU A 58 -6.16 -3.62 1.68
C GLU A 58 -6.84 -4.17 2.93
N SER A 59 -6.61 -5.45 3.28
CA SER A 59 -7.22 -6.05 4.48
C SER A 59 -6.77 -5.37 5.78
N LYS A 60 -5.50 -5.02 5.90
CA LYS A 60 -4.98 -4.24 7.04
C LYS A 60 -5.54 -2.84 7.08
N ASN A 61 -5.65 -2.18 5.94
CA ASN A 61 -6.13 -0.79 5.87
C ASN A 61 -7.65 -0.69 6.11
N VAL A 62 -8.43 -1.68 5.68
CA VAL A 62 -9.87 -1.78 5.98
C VAL A 62 -10.10 -1.99 7.50
N GLY A 63 -9.23 -2.75 8.17
CA GLY A 63 -9.29 -2.88 9.64
C GLY A 63 -8.90 -1.59 10.39
N SER A 64 -7.99 -0.80 9.81
CA SER A 64 -7.47 0.41 10.44
C SER A 64 -8.53 1.49 10.63
N THR A 65 -9.54 1.60 9.76
CA THR A 65 -10.59 2.62 9.93
C THR A 65 -11.40 2.42 11.20
N ALA A 66 -11.78 1.17 11.52
CA ALA A 66 -12.55 0.88 12.73
C ALA A 66 -11.70 1.08 14.00
N GLU A 67 -10.41 0.76 13.95
CA GLU A 67 -9.49 1.03 15.07
C GLU A 67 -9.28 2.54 15.28
N LEU A 68 -9.12 3.31 14.20
CA LEU A 68 -9.01 4.77 14.23
C LEU A 68 -10.29 5.42 14.78
N GLU A 69 -11.46 4.97 14.35
CA GLU A 69 -12.76 5.43 14.88
C GLU A 69 -12.87 5.16 16.37
N LYS A 70 -12.54 3.95 16.81
CA LYS A 70 -12.58 3.57 18.23
C LYS A 70 -11.60 4.39 19.07
N GLN A 71 -10.40 4.66 18.56
CA GLN A 71 -9.42 5.48 19.26
C GLN A 71 -9.88 6.94 19.36
N ALA A 72 -10.42 7.50 18.28
CA ALA A 72 -10.99 8.84 18.28
C ALA A 72 -12.19 8.96 19.24
N GLU A 73 -13.06 7.95 19.29
CA GLU A 73 -14.17 7.91 20.26
C GLU A 73 -13.68 7.90 21.71
N GLN A 74 -12.62 7.13 22.02
CA GLN A 74 -12.03 7.09 23.35
C GLN A 74 -11.44 8.43 23.76
N ASP A 75 -10.70 9.09 22.85
CA ASP A 75 -10.10 10.39 23.11
C ASP A 75 -11.19 11.46 23.33
N VAL A 76 -12.22 11.50 22.49
CA VAL A 76 -13.36 12.43 22.63
C VAL A 76 -14.13 12.17 23.92
N GLN A 77 -14.33 10.91 24.31
CA GLN A 77 -14.97 10.59 25.60
C GLN A 77 -14.14 11.10 26.78
N GLY A 78 -12.82 10.94 26.74
CA GLY A 78 -11.92 11.49 27.75
C GLY A 78 -12.01 13.02 27.86
N GLU A 79 -11.96 13.71 26.73
CA GLU A 79 -12.10 15.18 26.70
C GLU A 79 -13.48 15.62 27.21
N LEU A 80 -14.56 14.93 26.83
CA LEU A 80 -15.91 15.24 27.31
C LEU A 80 -16.04 15.07 28.82
N GLU A 81 -15.42 14.06 29.41
CA GLU A 81 -15.39 13.88 30.86
C GLU A 81 -14.63 15.00 31.55
N GLU A 82 -13.48 15.42 30.99
CA GLU A 82 -12.71 16.53 31.52
C GLU A 82 -13.48 17.86 31.44
N ILE A 83 -14.10 18.16 30.30
CA ILE A 83 -14.96 19.33 30.12
C ILE A 83 -16.11 19.33 31.13
N LYS A 84 -16.79 18.19 31.32
CA LYS A 84 -17.87 18.06 32.32
C LYS A 84 -17.36 18.30 33.74
N LYS A 85 -16.16 17.83 34.07
CA LYS A 85 -15.55 18.03 35.39
C LYS A 85 -15.20 19.50 35.63
N ILE A 86 -14.57 20.17 34.67
CA ILE A 86 -14.23 21.60 34.75
C ILE A 86 -15.51 22.45 34.81
N SER A 87 -16.50 22.12 33.99
CA SER A 87 -17.80 22.80 34.00
C SER A 87 -18.44 22.71 35.40
N LYS A 88 -18.56 21.50 35.97
CA LYS A 88 -19.12 21.31 37.31
C LYS A 88 -18.36 22.08 38.39
N SER A 89 -17.02 22.11 38.34
CA SER A 89 -16.23 22.82 39.34
C SER A 89 -16.43 24.34 39.26
N LYS A 90 -16.44 24.91 38.05
CA LYS A 90 -16.54 26.37 37.84
C LYS A 90 -17.98 26.90 37.84
N THR A 91 -18.98 26.04 37.69
CA THR A 91 -20.40 26.46 37.62
C THR A 91 -20.83 27.24 38.86
N SER A 92 -20.43 26.81 40.07
CA SER A 92 -20.77 27.51 41.32
C SER A 92 -20.21 28.94 41.36
N ASP A 93 -18.95 29.11 40.93
CA ASP A 93 -18.29 30.41 40.94
C ASP A 93 -18.86 31.35 39.88
N VAL A 94 -19.17 30.83 38.69
CA VAL A 94 -19.83 31.58 37.62
C VAL A 94 -21.24 32.01 38.04
N ILE A 95 -22.03 31.13 38.67
CA ILE A 95 -23.36 31.48 39.19
C ILE A 95 -23.25 32.60 40.22
N LYS A 96 -22.32 32.52 41.16
CA LYS A 96 -22.11 33.59 42.16
C LYS A 96 -21.76 34.92 41.51
N LEU A 97 -20.85 34.93 40.53
CA LEU A 97 -20.45 36.12 39.80
C LEU A 97 -21.62 36.74 39.02
N LEU A 98 -22.42 35.92 38.34
CA LEU A 98 -23.59 36.40 37.60
C LEU A 98 -24.67 36.94 38.54
N VAL A 99 -24.92 36.28 39.67
CA VAL A 99 -25.89 36.76 40.68
C VAL A 99 -25.41 38.07 41.28
N SER A 100 -24.17 38.17 41.73
CA SER A 100 -23.62 39.41 42.30
C SER A 100 -23.69 40.57 41.31
N ALA A 101 -23.32 40.34 40.04
CA ALA A 101 -23.38 41.36 39.00
C ALA A 101 -24.81 41.85 38.71
N VAL A 102 -25.84 41.01 38.91
CA VAL A 102 -27.24 41.39 38.72
C VAL A 102 -27.84 42.05 39.97
N THR A 103 -27.42 41.63 41.17
CA THR A 103 -27.98 42.13 42.43
C THR A 103 -27.29 43.38 42.98
N GLU A 104 -26.06 43.67 42.55
CA GLU A 104 -25.30 44.85 42.95
C GLU A 104 -25.43 45.95 41.89
N PRO A 105 -26.32 46.95 42.07
CA PRO A 105 -26.38 48.07 41.16
C PRO A 105 -25.08 48.87 41.28
N ILE A 106 -24.38 49.02 40.16
CA ILE A 106 -23.26 49.96 40.02
C ILE A 106 -23.83 51.21 39.34
N PRO A 107 -24.25 52.23 40.10
CA PRO A 107 -24.74 53.47 39.52
C PRO A 107 -23.56 54.24 38.91
N GLU A 108 -23.44 54.19 37.59
CA GLU A 108 -22.56 55.09 36.86
C GLU A 108 -23.36 56.29 36.34
N MET A 109 -22.82 57.48 36.55
CA MET A 109 -23.39 58.70 35.99
C MET A 109 -23.19 58.66 34.48
N HIS A 110 -24.29 58.80 33.73
CA HIS A 110 -24.25 58.77 32.27
C HIS A 110 -23.24 59.81 31.75
N VAL A 111 -22.46 59.47 30.71
CA VAL A 111 -21.30 60.23 30.23
C VAL A 111 -21.62 61.71 29.87
N ASN A 112 -22.90 62.01 29.64
CA ASN A 112 -23.41 63.34 29.29
C ASN A 112 -24.20 64.03 30.42
N ALA A 113 -24.24 63.47 31.62
CA ALA A 113 -24.88 64.13 32.76
C ALA A 113 -23.91 65.16 33.34
N ILE A 114 -24.21 66.45 33.08
CA ILE A 114 -23.71 67.61 33.83
C ILE A 114 -24.66 67.86 34.99
#